data_AF-A0A9W4EV01-F1
#
_entry.id   AF-A0A9W4EV01-F1
#
_cell.length_a   1.000
_cell.length_b   1.000
_cell.length_c   1.000
_cell.angle_alpha   90.00
_cell.angle_beta   90.00
_cell.angle_gamma   90.00
#
_symmetry.space_group_name_H-M   'P 1'
#
loop_
_entity.id
_entity.type
_entity.pdbx_description
1 polymer ?
#
loop_
_entity_poly.entity_id
_entity_poly.type
_entity_poly.pdbx_seq_one_letter_code
_entity_poly.pdbx_strand_id
1 'polypeptide(L)'
;MWNIKEKDLDAFKITCRNRLSPEAAVGFMLGSIIYTSLIMLGVIYGLVKFGWSVYPSLLEETIIKIELCLYSLQIIFLIVYLFPKARFRFQKLQAIVILLYALQLATIGFVTVVVSSIFGYSNDRITLTYVALLLLGAFIIHIFTTINTFKQASKGAFSKWENSVSFFSKTKDLLMIASILYVLTLLILIYINNDYTIEQIGWYAVLTLILYSVAVGAAEFQLLAYCRFKFPSFYISWEEHEKERQKRIKLYEEKEKKQAKEIK
;
A
#
# COMPACT_ATOMS: atom_id res chain seq x y z
N MET A 1 23.71 8.15 -5.90
CA MET A 1 22.94 6.96 -6.35
C MET A 1 23.41 5.76 -5.51
N TRP A 2 22.50 4.99 -4.90
CA TRP A 2 22.86 3.87 -4.02
C TRP A 2 23.58 2.75 -4.79
N ASN A 3 24.71 2.26 -4.28
CA ASN A 3 25.51 1.20 -4.92
C ASN A 3 24.97 -0.20 -4.57
N ILE A 4 23.73 -0.49 -4.95
CA ILE A 4 23.09 -1.80 -4.71
C ILE A 4 23.58 -2.80 -5.76
N LYS A 5 24.13 -3.93 -5.31
CA LYS A 5 24.54 -5.07 -6.14
C LYS A 5 23.47 -6.16 -6.10
N GLU A 6 23.33 -6.91 -7.20
CA GLU A 6 22.28 -7.93 -7.30
C GLU A 6 22.46 -9.08 -6.31
N LYS A 7 23.70 -9.53 -6.10
CA LYS A 7 24.07 -10.59 -5.14
C LYS A 7 23.69 -10.28 -3.68
N ASP A 8 23.45 -9.00 -3.39
CA ASP A 8 23.09 -8.51 -2.06
C ASP A 8 21.58 -8.53 -1.83
N LEU A 9 20.79 -9.07 -2.79
CA LEU A 9 19.33 -9.06 -2.82
C LEU A 9 18.70 -10.46 -2.85
N ASP A 10 19.46 -11.54 -2.62
CA ASP A 10 18.94 -12.91 -2.74
C ASP A 10 17.72 -13.17 -1.85
N ALA A 11 17.74 -12.71 -0.59
CA ALA A 11 16.59 -12.81 0.31
C ALA A 11 15.41 -11.95 -0.17
N PHE A 12 15.68 -10.74 -0.68
CA PHE A 12 14.63 -9.88 -1.23
C PHE A 12 14.01 -10.48 -2.50
N LYS A 13 14.79 -11.20 -3.31
CA LYS A 13 14.31 -11.91 -4.49
C LYS A 13 13.35 -13.04 -4.13
N ILE A 14 13.58 -13.73 -3.01
CA ILE A 14 12.62 -14.69 -2.44
C ILE A 14 11.32 -13.98 -2.05
N THR A 15 11.40 -12.85 -1.36
CA THR A 15 10.23 -12.01 -1.05
C THR A 15 9.47 -11.59 -2.32
N CYS A 16 10.20 -11.21 -3.38
CA CYS A 16 9.68 -10.89 -4.71
C CYS A 16 8.98 -12.05 -5.41
N ARG A 17 9.45 -13.28 -5.21
CA ARG A 17 8.82 -14.49 -5.78
C ARG A 17 7.61 -14.96 -4.99
N ASN A 18 7.54 -14.60 -3.70
CA ASN A 18 6.43 -14.96 -2.82
C ASN A 18 5.39 -13.81 -2.76
N ARG A 19 5.47 -12.97 -1.73
CA ARG A 19 4.44 -11.96 -1.40
C ARG A 19 4.41 -10.75 -2.33
N LEU A 20 5.50 -10.49 -3.07
CA LEU A 20 5.60 -9.39 -4.04
C LEU A 20 5.59 -9.89 -5.50
N SER A 21 5.13 -11.12 -5.71
CA SER A 21 5.02 -11.74 -7.04
C SER A 21 4.00 -11.01 -7.90
N PRO A 22 4.06 -11.17 -9.24
CA PRO A 22 3.04 -10.59 -10.11
C PRO A 22 1.61 -11.04 -9.79
N GLU A 23 1.44 -12.24 -9.20
CA GLU A 23 0.14 -12.74 -8.75
C GLU A 23 -0.29 -12.11 -7.43
N ALA A 24 0.59 -12.07 -6.43
CA ALA A 24 0.30 -11.44 -5.14
C ALA A 24 0.01 -9.94 -5.29
N ALA A 25 0.65 -9.26 -6.25
CA ALA A 25 0.35 -7.89 -6.60
C ALA A 25 -1.10 -7.69 -7.06
N VAL A 26 -1.70 -8.66 -7.78
CA VAL A 26 -3.13 -8.61 -8.13
C VAL A 26 -4.00 -8.78 -6.90
N GLY A 27 -3.60 -9.64 -5.95
CA GLY A 27 -4.27 -9.75 -4.65
C GLY A 27 -4.29 -8.42 -3.89
N PHE A 28 -3.17 -7.70 -3.85
CA PHE A 28 -3.10 -6.36 -3.29
C PHE A 28 -3.99 -5.36 -4.05
N MET A 29 -3.98 -5.39 -5.38
CA MET A 29 -4.84 -4.52 -6.20
C MET A 29 -6.33 -4.76 -5.91
N LEU A 30 -6.76 -6.02 -5.82
CA LEU A 30 -8.14 -6.38 -5.48
C LEU A 30 -8.53 -5.88 -4.09
N GLY A 31 -7.70 -6.14 -3.07
CA GLY A 31 -7.95 -5.67 -1.71
C GLY A 31 -8.07 -4.15 -1.61
N SER A 32 -7.15 -3.43 -2.27
CA SER A 32 -7.18 -1.98 -2.34
C SER A 32 -8.42 -1.46 -3.06
N ILE A 33 -8.86 -2.09 -4.16
CA ILE A 33 -10.07 -1.68 -4.87
C ILE A 33 -11.32 -1.89 -4.02
N ILE A 34 -11.41 -2.99 -3.26
CA ILE A 34 -12.55 -3.21 -2.37
C ILE A 34 -12.66 -2.05 -1.37
N TYR A 35 -11.54 -1.69 -0.73
CA TYR A 35 -11.52 -0.58 0.23
C TYR A 35 -11.80 0.78 -0.44
N THR A 36 -11.14 1.11 -1.55
CA THR A 36 -11.35 2.41 -2.23
C THR A 36 -12.78 2.53 -2.74
N SER A 37 -13.38 1.43 -3.20
CA SER A 37 -14.78 1.41 -3.67
C SER A 37 -15.78 1.76 -2.57
N LEU A 38 -15.54 1.38 -1.30
CA LEU A 38 -16.43 1.75 -0.20
C LEU A 38 -16.59 3.27 -0.07
N ILE A 39 -15.49 4.01 -0.20
CA ILE A 39 -15.50 5.48 -0.14
C ILE A 39 -16.03 6.07 -1.44
N MET A 40 -15.62 5.51 -2.58
CA MET A 40 -16.04 6.00 -3.90
C MET A 40 -17.54 5.82 -4.15
N LEU A 41 -18.18 4.81 -3.56
CA LEU A 41 -19.63 4.67 -3.61
C LEU A 41 -20.34 5.88 -2.99
N GLY A 42 -19.87 6.38 -1.85
CA GLY A 42 -20.40 7.59 -1.22
C GLY A 42 -20.19 8.83 -2.09
N VAL A 43 -18.99 8.97 -2.67
CA VAL A 43 -18.66 10.08 -3.59
C VAL A 43 -19.55 10.05 -4.84
N ILE A 44 -19.65 8.91 -5.51
CA ILE A 44 -20.46 8.74 -6.73
C ILE A 44 -21.95 8.93 -6.42
N TYR A 45 -22.44 8.41 -5.29
CA TYR A 45 -23.82 8.64 -4.84
C TYR A 45 -24.09 10.14 -4.65
N GLY A 46 -23.18 10.85 -3.99
CA GLY A 46 -23.27 12.30 -3.83
C GLY A 46 -23.38 13.04 -5.17
N LEU A 47 -22.48 12.72 -6.11
CA LEU A 47 -22.50 13.27 -7.47
C LEU A 47 -23.80 12.98 -8.22
N VAL A 48 -24.29 11.74 -8.18
CA VAL A 48 -25.48 11.33 -8.93
C VAL A 48 -26.74 11.98 -8.35
N LYS A 49 -26.84 12.08 -7.02
CA LYS A 49 -28.05 12.57 -6.36
C LYS A 49 -28.12 14.10 -6.29
N PHE A 50 -26.98 14.75 -6.07
CA PHE A 50 -26.92 16.18 -5.77
C PHE A 50 -26.06 16.97 -6.76
N GLY A 51 -25.44 16.33 -7.75
CA GLY A 51 -24.55 16.98 -8.70
C GLY A 51 -23.29 17.53 -8.01
N TRP A 52 -22.61 18.47 -8.69
CA TRP A 52 -21.39 19.10 -8.18
C TRP A 52 -21.62 20.05 -7.00
N SER A 53 -22.85 20.47 -6.72
CA SER A 53 -23.14 21.37 -5.59
C SER A 53 -22.85 20.74 -4.22
N VAL A 54 -22.65 19.42 -4.16
CA VAL A 54 -22.23 18.73 -2.94
C VAL A 54 -20.76 18.94 -2.58
N TYR A 55 -19.95 19.44 -3.52
CA TYR A 55 -18.54 19.80 -3.36
C TYR A 55 -18.32 21.30 -3.65
N PRO A 56 -18.88 22.21 -2.84
CA PRO A 56 -18.95 23.63 -3.17
C PRO A 56 -17.59 24.33 -3.15
N SER A 57 -16.58 23.79 -2.47
CA SER A 57 -15.26 24.41 -2.39
C SER A 57 -14.32 23.93 -3.50
N LEU A 58 -13.43 24.81 -3.98
CA LEU A 58 -12.42 24.47 -4.98
C LEU A 58 -11.51 23.31 -4.52
N LEU A 59 -11.25 23.21 -3.21
CA LEU A 59 -10.44 22.15 -2.63
C LEU A 59 -11.16 20.79 -2.74
N GLU A 60 -12.44 20.72 -2.34
CA GLU A 60 -13.24 19.50 -2.45
C GLU A 60 -13.38 19.07 -3.90
N GLU A 61 -13.77 19.99 -4.79
CA GLU A 61 -13.95 19.70 -6.21
C GLU A 61 -12.65 19.16 -6.83
N THR A 62 -11.51 19.77 -6.51
CA THR A 62 -10.20 19.34 -7.02
C THR A 62 -9.84 17.95 -6.51
N ILE A 63 -10.00 17.70 -5.21
CA ILE A 63 -9.71 16.38 -4.61
C ILE A 63 -10.59 15.31 -5.24
N ILE A 64 -11.89 15.57 -5.40
CA ILE A 64 -12.83 14.59 -5.96
C ILE A 64 -12.53 14.29 -7.42
N LYS A 65 -12.16 15.29 -8.23
CA LYS A 65 -11.70 15.09 -9.61
C LYS A 65 -10.44 14.21 -9.66
N ILE A 66 -9.47 14.47 -8.78
CA ILE A 66 -8.25 13.66 -8.67
C ILE A 66 -8.60 12.22 -8.29
N GLU A 67 -9.42 12.02 -7.26
CA GLU A 67 -9.77 10.69 -6.76
C GLU A 67 -10.59 9.88 -7.77
N LEU A 68 -11.52 10.51 -8.50
CA LEU A 68 -12.23 9.87 -9.61
C LEU A 68 -11.28 9.43 -10.72
N CYS A 69 -10.30 10.26 -11.06
CA CYS A 69 -9.28 9.94 -12.06
C CYS A 69 -8.41 8.76 -11.60
N LEU A 70 -7.90 8.82 -10.37
CA LEU A 70 -7.08 7.77 -9.78
C LEU A 70 -7.86 6.45 -9.68
N TYR A 71 -9.11 6.49 -9.21
CA TYR A 71 -9.98 5.32 -9.12
C TYR A 71 -10.28 4.70 -10.49
N SER A 72 -10.52 5.53 -11.50
CA SER A 72 -10.69 5.06 -12.89
C SER A 72 -9.43 4.36 -13.40
N LEU A 73 -8.25 4.94 -13.15
CA LEU A 73 -6.96 4.32 -13.49
C LEU A 73 -6.76 3.00 -12.75
N GLN A 74 -7.14 2.91 -11.46
CA GLN A 74 -7.11 1.65 -10.72
C GLN A 74 -7.93 0.58 -11.44
N ILE A 75 -9.19 0.85 -11.75
CA ILE A 75 -10.08 -0.11 -12.43
C ILE A 75 -9.47 -0.59 -13.76
N ILE A 76 -8.99 0.34 -14.60
CA ILE A 76 -8.38 0.01 -15.89
C ILE A 76 -7.19 -0.93 -15.70
N PHE A 77 -6.28 -0.61 -14.77
CA PHE A 77 -5.12 -1.47 -14.53
C PHE A 77 -5.50 -2.81 -13.91
N LEU A 78 -6.50 -2.88 -13.03
CA LEU A 78 -6.97 -4.15 -12.49
C LEU A 78 -7.43 -5.05 -13.63
N ILE A 79 -8.29 -4.56 -14.52
CA ILE A 79 -8.79 -5.32 -15.67
C ILE A 79 -7.64 -5.88 -16.51
N VAL A 80 -6.62 -5.06 -16.80
CA VAL A 80 -5.43 -5.49 -17.54
C VAL A 80 -4.68 -6.60 -16.78
N TYR A 81 -4.49 -6.45 -15.46
CA TYR A 81 -3.68 -7.38 -14.66
C TYR A 81 -4.43 -8.64 -14.20
N LEU A 82 -5.75 -8.71 -14.38
CA LEU A 82 -6.52 -9.95 -14.22
C LEU A 82 -6.11 -11.02 -15.24
N PHE A 83 -5.58 -10.62 -16.41
CA PHE A 83 -5.05 -11.57 -17.40
C PHE A 83 -3.66 -12.07 -17.00
N PRO A 84 -3.45 -13.39 -16.77
CA PRO A 84 -2.18 -13.92 -16.28
C PRO A 84 -0.99 -13.56 -17.18
N LYS A 85 -1.12 -13.69 -18.50
CA LYS A 85 -0.04 -13.35 -19.43
C LYS A 85 0.32 -11.85 -19.38
N ALA A 86 -0.66 -10.97 -19.18
CA ALA A 86 -0.43 -9.54 -19.11
C ALA A 86 0.35 -9.14 -17.85
N ARG A 87 0.01 -9.69 -16.67
CA ARG A 87 0.74 -9.39 -15.43
C ARG A 87 2.21 -9.82 -15.47
N PHE A 88 2.52 -10.95 -16.08
CA PHE A 88 3.91 -11.38 -16.23
C PHE A 88 4.64 -10.63 -17.35
N ARG A 89 3.95 -10.21 -18.41
CA ARG A 89 4.55 -9.39 -19.48
C ARG A 89 4.87 -7.96 -19.03
N PHE A 90 4.00 -7.34 -18.24
CA PHE A 90 4.08 -5.91 -17.89
C PHE A 90 4.57 -5.67 -16.44
N GLN A 91 5.44 -6.53 -15.91
CA GLN A 91 5.89 -6.46 -14.50
C GLN A 91 6.51 -5.12 -14.08
N LYS A 92 7.24 -4.44 -14.97
CA LYS A 92 7.82 -3.13 -14.68
C LYS A 92 6.75 -2.08 -14.45
N LEU A 93 5.75 -2.02 -15.34
CA LEU A 93 4.59 -1.15 -15.20
C LEU A 93 3.78 -1.54 -13.95
N GLN A 94 3.57 -2.84 -13.72
CA GLN A 94 2.84 -3.33 -12.56
C GLN A 94 3.47 -2.85 -11.25
N ALA A 95 4.80 -2.80 -11.17
CA ALA A 95 5.51 -2.30 -9.99
C ALA A 95 5.33 -0.79 -9.75
N ILE A 96 5.05 -0.02 -10.79
CA ILE A 96 4.65 1.39 -10.66
C ILE A 96 3.16 1.47 -10.28
N VAL A 97 2.31 0.65 -10.89
CA VAL A 97 0.88 0.62 -10.60
C VAL A 97 0.61 0.27 -9.13
N ILE A 98 1.33 -0.68 -8.53
CA ILE A 98 1.16 -0.98 -7.10
C ILE A 98 1.50 0.22 -6.19
N LEU A 99 2.39 1.13 -6.62
CA LEU A 99 2.69 2.36 -5.88
C LEU A 99 1.53 3.35 -5.97
N LEU A 100 0.90 3.46 -7.14
CA LEU A 100 -0.34 4.23 -7.32
C LEU A 100 -1.45 3.70 -6.39
N TYR A 101 -1.62 2.38 -6.36
CA TYR A 101 -2.58 1.72 -5.50
C TYR A 101 -2.28 1.92 -4.02
N ALA A 102 -1.00 1.86 -3.62
CA ALA A 102 -0.59 2.12 -2.25
C ALA A 102 -0.87 3.58 -1.85
N LEU A 103 -0.53 4.55 -2.69
CA LEU A 103 -0.84 5.96 -2.43
C LEU A 103 -2.33 6.16 -2.20
N GLN A 104 -3.17 5.65 -3.11
CA GLN A 104 -4.61 5.85 -3.00
C GLN A 104 -5.23 5.07 -1.84
N LEU A 105 -4.77 3.85 -1.54
CA LEU A 105 -5.16 3.11 -0.34
C LEU A 105 -4.89 3.92 0.94
N ALA A 106 -3.74 4.62 0.98
CA ALA A 106 -3.34 5.41 2.13
C ALA A 106 -4.16 6.71 2.30
N THR A 107 -4.61 7.33 1.20
CA THR A 107 -5.21 8.68 1.24
C THR A 107 -6.73 8.71 1.07
N ILE A 108 -7.32 7.76 0.33
CA ILE A 108 -8.75 7.83 -0.07
C ILE A 108 -9.68 7.95 1.13
N GLY A 109 -9.35 7.33 2.27
CA GLY A 109 -10.18 7.37 3.45
C GLY A 109 -10.39 8.79 3.99
N PHE A 110 -9.42 9.69 3.82
CA PHE A 110 -9.53 11.09 4.24
C PHE A 110 -10.49 11.92 3.37
N VAL A 111 -10.96 11.40 2.23
CA VAL A 111 -12.08 11.99 1.48
C VAL A 111 -13.34 12.06 2.34
N THR A 112 -13.52 11.12 3.27
CA THR A 112 -14.65 11.16 4.22
C THR A 112 -14.62 12.39 5.12
N VAL A 113 -13.44 12.95 5.38
CA VAL A 113 -13.29 14.18 6.17
C VAL A 113 -13.43 15.41 5.28
N VAL A 114 -12.84 15.38 4.08
CA VAL A 114 -12.91 16.51 3.14
C VAL A 114 -14.35 16.77 2.69
N VAL A 115 -15.11 15.70 2.41
CA VAL A 115 -16.50 15.74 1.98
C VAL A 115 -17.44 15.57 3.17
N SER A 116 -17.49 16.59 4.02
CA SER A 116 -18.36 16.62 5.21
C SER A 116 -19.84 16.41 4.86
N SER A 117 -20.29 16.97 3.74
CA SER A 117 -21.69 16.98 3.30
C SER A 117 -22.29 15.58 3.07
N ILE A 118 -21.44 14.59 2.73
CA ILE A 118 -21.86 13.21 2.51
C ILE A 118 -21.60 12.33 3.73
N PHE A 119 -20.45 12.52 4.38
CA PHE A 119 -19.95 11.59 5.40
C PHE A 119 -20.14 12.07 6.84
N GLY A 120 -20.58 13.32 7.06
CA GLY A 120 -20.94 13.84 8.38
C GLY A 120 -19.74 14.15 9.30
N TYR A 121 -18.53 14.26 8.76
CA TYR A 121 -17.35 14.73 9.50
C TYR A 121 -17.19 16.25 9.40
N SER A 122 -16.60 16.90 10.39
CA SER A 122 -16.20 18.30 10.28
C SER A 122 -15.08 18.47 9.25
N ASN A 123 -15.23 19.49 8.40
CA ASN A 123 -14.19 19.94 7.46
C ASN A 123 -13.79 21.40 7.70
N ASP A 124 -13.94 21.88 8.94
CA ASP A 124 -13.46 23.19 9.32
C ASP A 124 -11.92 23.31 9.18
N ARG A 125 -11.42 24.55 9.19
CA ARG A 125 -10.00 24.84 8.96
C ARG A 125 -9.06 24.16 9.97
N ILE A 126 -9.46 24.05 11.25
CA ILE A 126 -8.66 23.43 12.31
C ILE A 126 -8.59 21.92 12.04
N THR A 127 -9.71 21.30 11.72
CA THR A 127 -9.78 19.86 11.41
C THR A 127 -8.98 19.49 10.17
N LEU A 128 -9.11 20.27 9.09
CA LEU A 128 -8.29 20.08 7.90
C LEU A 128 -6.80 20.30 8.18
N THR A 129 -6.45 21.19 9.11
CA THR A 129 -5.04 21.37 9.54
C THR A 129 -4.51 20.10 10.21
N TYR A 130 -5.28 19.46 11.09
CA TYR A 130 -4.85 18.21 11.71
C TYR A 130 -4.75 17.05 10.72
N VAL A 131 -5.67 16.95 9.76
CA VAL A 131 -5.58 15.97 8.67
C VAL A 131 -4.33 16.21 7.82
N ALA A 132 -4.04 17.46 7.47
CA ALA A 132 -2.83 17.81 6.73
C ALA A 132 -1.55 17.44 7.51
N LEU A 133 -1.56 17.62 8.82
CA LEU A 133 -0.46 17.21 9.71
C LEU A 133 -0.31 15.67 9.75
N LEU A 134 -1.40 14.90 9.85
CA LEU A 134 -1.35 13.43 9.76
C LEU A 134 -0.73 12.96 8.44
N LEU A 135 -1.16 13.54 7.32
CA LEU A 135 -0.62 13.24 5.99
C LEU A 135 0.86 13.62 5.88
N LEU A 136 1.26 14.78 6.41
CA LEU A 136 2.65 15.24 6.44
C LEU A 136 3.52 14.30 7.26
N GLY A 137 3.06 13.88 8.44
CA GLY A 137 3.77 12.93 9.29
C GLY A 137 3.99 11.58 8.58
N ALA A 138 2.96 11.05 7.92
CA ALA A 138 3.08 9.81 7.14
C ALA A 138 4.05 9.97 5.96
N PHE A 139 4.02 11.11 5.27
CA PHE A 139 4.96 11.42 4.17
C PHE A 139 6.42 11.44 4.65
N ILE A 140 6.69 12.07 5.80
CA ILE A 140 8.02 12.09 6.42
C ILE A 140 8.47 10.66 6.76
N ILE A 141 7.61 9.87 7.41
CA ILE A 141 7.91 8.46 7.75
C ILE A 141 8.19 7.63 6.50
N HIS A 142 7.43 7.85 5.42
CA HIS A 142 7.64 7.16 4.15
C HIS A 142 9.03 7.49 3.56
N ILE A 143 9.44 8.76 3.55
CA ILE A 143 10.78 9.17 3.09
C ILE A 143 11.87 8.48 3.90
N PHE A 144 11.80 8.54 5.23
CA PHE A 144 12.80 7.92 6.11
C PHE A 144 12.86 6.41 5.91
N THR A 145 11.71 5.75 5.83
CA THR A 145 11.63 4.30 5.63
C THR A 145 12.22 3.91 4.27
N THR A 146 11.94 4.68 3.22
CA THR A 146 12.48 4.48 1.87
C THR A 146 14.00 4.60 1.86
N ILE A 147 14.54 5.71 2.38
CA ILE A 147 15.99 5.92 2.48
C ILE A 147 16.64 4.77 3.25
N ASN A 148 16.06 4.37 4.37
CA ASN A 148 16.58 3.30 5.19
C ASN A 148 16.55 1.94 4.47
N THR A 149 15.47 1.63 3.74
CA THR A 149 15.34 0.40 2.94
C THR A 149 16.41 0.32 1.84
N PHE A 150 16.62 1.41 1.09
CA PHE A 150 17.67 1.47 0.07
C PHE A 150 19.07 1.41 0.67
N LYS A 151 19.29 2.02 1.85
CA LYS A 151 20.54 1.91 2.61
C LYS A 151 20.84 0.48 3.00
N GLN A 152 19.87 -0.23 3.55
CA GLN A 152 19.99 -1.63 3.90
C GLN A 152 20.31 -2.49 2.68
N ALA A 153 19.62 -2.26 1.55
CA ALA A 153 19.92 -2.93 0.30
C ALA A 153 21.36 -2.71 -0.16
N SER A 154 21.87 -1.47 -0.06
CA SER A 154 23.25 -1.16 -0.45
C SER A 154 24.32 -1.78 0.47
N LYS A 155 23.92 -2.18 1.68
CA LYS A 155 24.81 -2.77 2.70
C LYS A 155 24.75 -4.31 2.75
N GLY A 156 23.99 -4.96 1.87
CA GLY A 156 23.89 -6.42 1.87
C GLY A 156 22.93 -7.01 2.89
N ALA A 157 22.04 -6.20 3.49
CA ALA A 157 21.07 -6.69 4.48
C ALA A 157 20.07 -7.73 3.90
N PHE A 158 19.92 -7.77 2.57
CA PHE A 158 19.06 -8.73 1.88
C PHE A 158 19.84 -9.89 1.23
N SER A 159 21.11 -10.11 1.60
CA SER A 159 21.95 -11.18 1.03
C SER A 159 21.63 -12.57 1.58
N LYS A 160 21.25 -12.68 2.86
CA LYS A 160 20.86 -13.93 3.51
C LYS A 160 19.69 -13.70 4.45
N TRP A 161 18.83 -14.71 4.63
CA TRP A 161 17.72 -14.63 5.57
C TRP A 161 18.20 -14.39 7.02
N GLU A 162 19.29 -15.04 7.43
CA GLU A 162 19.91 -14.84 8.75
C GLU A 162 20.57 -13.45 8.91
N ASN A 163 21.01 -12.84 7.81
CA ASN A 163 21.55 -11.47 7.79
C ASN A 163 20.46 -10.41 7.71
N SER A 164 19.17 -10.80 7.67
CA SER A 164 18.06 -9.87 7.90
C SER A 164 18.01 -9.48 9.38
N VAL A 165 19.12 -8.93 9.86
CA VAL A 165 19.28 -8.27 11.15
C VAL A 165 18.21 -7.19 11.16
N SER A 166 17.07 -7.51 11.80
CA SER A 166 15.90 -6.68 12.01
C SER A 166 15.62 -5.69 10.88
N PHE A 167 14.49 -5.84 10.20
CA PHE A 167 13.92 -4.83 9.30
C PHE A 167 13.87 -3.41 9.92
N PHE A 168 14.08 -3.33 11.24
CA PHE A 168 14.20 -2.15 12.08
C PHE A 168 15.59 -1.99 12.71
N SER A 169 16.27 -0.89 12.36
CA SER A 169 17.42 -0.39 13.12
C SER A 169 16.94 0.33 14.37
N LYS A 170 17.81 0.51 15.39
CA LYS A 170 17.49 1.31 16.59
C LYS A 170 16.92 2.71 16.25
N THR A 171 17.40 3.32 15.16
CA THR A 171 16.90 4.61 14.67
C THR A 171 15.47 4.52 14.16
N LYS A 172 15.09 3.39 13.54
CA LYS A 172 13.73 3.14 13.08
C LYS A 172 12.77 2.88 14.24
N ASP A 173 13.22 2.18 15.29
CA ASP A 173 12.39 1.94 16.49
C ASP A 173 12.02 3.25 17.17
N LEU A 174 12.99 4.14 17.37
CA LEU A 174 12.75 5.47 17.94
C LEU A 174 11.80 6.30 17.06
N LEU A 175 11.99 6.24 15.74
CA LEU A 175 11.13 6.94 14.78
C LEU A 175 9.69 6.40 14.82
N MET A 176 9.50 5.08 14.97
CA MET A 176 8.18 4.47 15.11
C MET A 176 7.50 4.92 16.41
N ILE A 177 8.21 4.91 17.54
CA ILE A 177 7.68 5.42 18.82
C ILE A 177 7.28 6.89 18.70
N ALA A 178 8.15 7.73 18.13
CA ALA A 178 7.85 9.14 17.90
C ALA A 178 6.62 9.34 16.99
N SER A 179 6.48 8.52 15.96
CA SER A 179 5.32 8.56 15.06
C SER A 179 4.01 8.17 15.76
N ILE A 180 4.06 7.19 16.66
CA ILE A 180 2.89 6.78 17.45
C ILE A 180 2.47 7.91 18.39
N LEU A 181 3.40 8.51 19.13
CA LEU A 181 3.11 9.62 20.03
C LEU A 181 2.56 10.84 19.26
N TYR A 182 3.12 11.12 18.09
CA TYR A 182 2.66 12.18 17.20
C TYR A 182 1.22 11.95 16.74
N VAL A 183 0.91 10.74 16.25
CA VAL A 183 -0.44 10.35 15.82
C VAL A 183 -1.42 10.44 16.97
N LEU A 184 -1.09 9.87 18.14
CA LEU A 184 -1.98 9.89 19.30
C LEU A 184 -2.29 11.32 19.76
N THR A 185 -1.29 12.19 19.78
CA THR A 185 -1.48 13.61 20.09
C THR A 185 -2.46 14.25 19.12
N LEU A 186 -2.30 14.04 17.81
CA LEU A 186 -3.21 14.60 16.81
C LEU A 186 -4.63 14.04 16.91
N LEU A 187 -4.79 12.73 17.16
CA LEU A 187 -6.11 12.13 17.35
C LEU A 187 -6.84 12.70 18.58
N ILE A 188 -6.12 12.92 19.69
CA ILE A 188 -6.66 13.59 20.89
C ILE A 188 -7.07 15.03 20.57
N LEU A 189 -6.26 15.78 19.83
CA LEU A 189 -6.60 17.14 19.45
C LEU A 189 -7.81 17.21 18.51
N ILE A 190 -7.93 16.27 17.57
CA ILE A 190 -9.12 16.16 16.71
C ILE A 190 -10.37 15.87 17.54
N TYR A 191 -10.28 14.94 18.50
CA TYR A 191 -11.37 14.60 19.41
C TYR A 191 -11.89 15.81 20.19
N ILE A 192 -10.98 16.52 20.87
CA ILE A 192 -11.33 17.65 21.73
C ILE A 192 -11.89 18.81 20.90
N ASN A 193 -11.27 19.15 19.77
CA ASN A 193 -11.66 20.34 19.01
C ASN A 193 -12.97 20.18 18.22
N ASN A 194 -13.37 18.95 17.91
CA ASN A 194 -14.59 18.68 17.14
C ASN A 194 -15.75 18.14 17.97
N ASP A 195 -15.54 17.93 19.27
CA ASP A 195 -16.51 17.25 20.15
C ASP A 195 -16.99 15.91 19.55
N TYR A 196 -16.05 15.16 18.97
CA TYR A 196 -16.37 13.92 18.27
C TYR A 196 -16.70 12.79 19.24
N THR A 197 -17.57 11.90 18.79
CA THR A 197 -17.84 10.63 19.47
C THR A 197 -16.65 9.66 19.35
N ILE A 198 -16.65 8.64 20.20
CA ILE A 198 -15.67 7.54 20.13
C ILE A 198 -15.74 6.82 18.76
N GLU A 199 -16.91 6.70 18.15
CA GLU A 199 -17.07 6.09 16.83
C GLU A 199 -16.35 6.91 15.75
N GLN A 200 -16.55 8.23 15.75
CA GLN A 200 -15.89 9.14 14.80
C GLN A 200 -14.36 9.10 14.96
N ILE A 201 -13.85 9.09 16.19
CA ILE A 201 -12.40 8.94 16.42
C ILE A 201 -11.90 7.54 16.08
N GLY A 202 -12.70 6.51 16.30
CA GLY A 202 -12.42 5.15 15.86
C GLY A 202 -12.15 5.10 14.36
N TRP A 203 -12.95 5.82 13.56
CA TRP A 203 -12.72 5.95 12.13
C TRP A 203 -11.38 6.64 11.80
N TYR A 204 -11.07 7.78 12.42
CA TYR A 204 -9.76 8.43 12.24
C TYR A 204 -8.59 7.52 12.62
N ALA A 205 -8.74 6.72 13.67
CA ALA A 205 -7.72 5.76 14.09
C ALA A 205 -7.51 4.68 13.01
N VAL A 206 -8.59 4.16 12.41
CA VAL A 206 -8.51 3.22 11.27
C VAL A 206 -7.84 3.88 10.07
N LEU A 207 -8.25 5.09 9.68
CA LEU A 207 -7.66 5.82 8.55
C LEU A 207 -6.16 6.05 8.76
N THR A 208 -5.77 6.45 9.97
CA THR A 208 -4.38 6.74 10.30
C THR A 208 -3.54 5.47 10.38
N LEU A 209 -4.10 4.37 10.89
CA LEU A 209 -3.44 3.07 10.89
C LEU A 209 -3.14 2.61 9.45
N ILE A 210 -4.10 2.73 8.54
CA ILE A 210 -3.91 2.42 7.12
C ILE A 210 -2.83 3.32 6.52
N LEU A 211 -2.94 4.64 6.71
CA LEU A 211 -2.00 5.63 6.20
C LEU A 211 -0.55 5.32 6.59
N TYR A 212 -0.28 5.12 7.89
CA TYR A 212 1.07 4.88 8.39
C TYR A 212 1.58 3.47 8.06
N SER A 213 0.71 2.46 8.07
CA SER A 213 1.09 1.10 7.66
C SER A 213 1.52 1.07 6.19
N VAL A 214 0.77 1.74 5.31
CA VAL A 214 1.10 1.83 3.90
C VAL A 214 2.33 2.72 3.67
N ALA A 215 2.48 3.83 4.40
CA ALA A 215 3.69 4.67 4.33
C ALA A 215 4.97 3.86 4.61
N VAL A 216 4.95 2.97 5.59
CA VAL A 216 6.08 2.07 5.89
C VAL A 216 6.21 0.97 4.82
N GLY A 217 5.11 0.30 4.46
CA GLY A 217 5.12 -0.82 3.52
C GLY A 217 5.51 -0.44 2.09
N ALA A 218 5.13 0.75 1.63
CA ALA A 218 5.38 1.21 0.26
C ALA A 218 6.87 1.36 -0.07
N ALA A 219 7.75 1.45 0.93
CA ALA A 219 9.19 1.43 0.72
C ALA A 219 9.68 0.12 0.07
N GLU A 220 9.05 -1.03 0.40
CA GLU A 220 9.36 -2.30 -0.27
C GLU A 220 8.89 -2.30 -1.72
N PHE A 221 7.73 -1.69 -2.02
CA PHE A 221 7.24 -1.56 -3.38
C PHE A 221 8.16 -0.69 -4.24
N GLN A 222 8.74 0.37 -3.67
CA GLN A 222 9.72 1.20 -4.35
C GLN A 222 11.03 0.45 -4.62
N LEU A 223 11.49 -0.36 -3.64
CA LEU A 223 12.65 -1.23 -3.85
C LEU A 223 12.36 -2.29 -4.94
N LEU A 224 11.17 -2.89 -4.95
CA LEU A 224 10.73 -3.82 -5.99
C LEU A 224 10.75 -3.16 -7.37
N ALA A 225 10.16 -1.97 -7.50
CA ALA A 225 10.19 -1.21 -8.74
C ALA A 225 11.63 -1.00 -9.19
N TYR A 226 12.49 -0.44 -8.32
CA TYR A 226 13.92 -0.27 -8.61
C TYR A 226 14.58 -1.55 -9.11
N CYS A 227 14.38 -2.68 -8.41
CA CYS A 227 14.99 -3.96 -8.76
C CYS A 227 14.49 -4.49 -10.11
N ARG A 228 13.18 -4.42 -10.40
CA ARG A 228 12.62 -4.84 -11.70
C ARG A 228 13.12 -3.99 -12.87
N PHE A 229 13.38 -2.70 -12.64
CA PHE A 229 13.94 -1.83 -13.67
C PHE A 229 15.44 -2.08 -13.89
N LYS A 230 16.20 -2.32 -12.81
CA LYS A 230 17.66 -2.42 -12.83
C LYS A 230 18.19 -3.82 -13.15
N PHE A 231 17.57 -4.87 -12.62
CA PHE A 231 18.10 -6.24 -12.64
C PHE A 231 17.18 -7.19 -13.42
N PRO A 232 17.63 -7.78 -14.54
CA PRO A 232 16.82 -8.70 -15.33
C PRO A 232 16.30 -9.90 -14.54
N SER A 233 17.02 -10.35 -13.51
CA SER A 233 16.67 -11.55 -12.76
C SER A 233 15.45 -11.39 -11.82
N PHE A 234 14.97 -10.16 -11.64
CA PHE A 234 13.71 -9.86 -10.96
C PHE A 234 12.49 -10.01 -11.87
N TYR A 235 12.72 -10.30 -13.15
CA TYR A 235 11.69 -10.66 -14.11
C TYR A 235 11.58 -12.18 -14.21
N ILE A 236 10.34 -12.67 -14.25
CA ILE A 236 10.01 -14.09 -14.47
C ILE A 236 8.97 -14.19 -15.58
N SER A 237 9.12 -15.12 -16.52
CA SER A 237 8.11 -15.33 -17.56
C SER A 237 6.86 -16.05 -17.02
N TRP A 238 5.74 -15.93 -17.73
CA TRP A 238 4.53 -16.68 -17.39
C TRP A 238 4.79 -18.20 -17.46
N GLU A 239 5.50 -18.65 -18.48
CA GLU A 239 5.81 -20.05 -18.72
C GLU A 239 6.71 -20.63 -17.63
N GLU A 240 7.73 -19.88 -17.21
CA GLU A 240 8.62 -20.26 -16.11
C GLU A 240 7.84 -20.32 -14.78
N HIS A 241 7.02 -19.30 -14.50
CA HIS A 241 6.19 -19.28 -13.31
C HIS A 241 5.21 -20.46 -13.26
N GLU A 242 4.53 -20.76 -14.37
CA GLU A 242 3.59 -21.89 -14.43
C GLU A 242 4.31 -23.22 -14.26
N LYS A 243 5.49 -23.39 -14.86
CA LYS A 243 6.33 -24.58 -14.65
C LYS A 243 6.71 -24.77 -13.18
N GLU A 244 7.09 -23.69 -12.47
CA GLU A 244 7.37 -23.75 -11.04
C GLU A 244 6.12 -24.08 -10.22
N ARG A 245 4.97 -23.48 -10.55
CA ARG A 245 3.69 -23.74 -9.90
C ARG A 245 3.27 -25.20 -10.03
N GLN A 246 3.35 -25.77 -11.23
CA GLN A 246 3.02 -27.17 -11.50
C GLN A 246 3.95 -28.14 -10.74
N LYS A 247 5.24 -27.83 -10.64
CA LYS A 247 6.18 -28.61 -9.82
C LYS A 247 5.79 -28.60 -8.33
N ARG A 248 5.40 -27.44 -7.78
CA ARG A 248 4.95 -27.34 -6.39
C ARG A 248 3.69 -28.16 -6.14
N ILE A 249 2.71 -28.09 -7.03
CA ILE A 249 1.46 -28.87 -6.92
C ILE A 249 1.76 -30.38 -6.87
N LYS A 250 2.58 -30.89 -7.78
CA LYS A 250 2.99 -32.30 -7.79
C LYS A 250 3.66 -32.74 -6.48
N LEU A 251 4.54 -31.91 -5.92
CA LEU A 251 5.18 -32.19 -4.64
C LEU A 251 4.18 -32.24 -3.47
N TYR A 252 3.15 -31.40 -3.47
CA TYR A 252 2.09 -31.45 -2.46
C TYR A 252 1.26 -32.72 -2.60
N GLU A 253 0.84 -33.08 -3.81
CA GLU A 253 0.11 -34.31 -4.09
C GLU A 253 0.89 -35.56 -3.67
N GLU A 254 2.21 -35.59 -3.90
CA GLU A 254 3.08 -36.69 -3.46
C GLU A 254 3.17 -36.80 -1.94
N LYS A 255 3.24 -35.65 -1.23
CA LYS A 255 3.26 -35.62 0.23
C LYS A 255 1.94 -36.10 0.83
N GLU A 256 0.81 -35.63 0.30
CA GLU A 256 -0.52 -36.08 0.74
C GLU A 256 -0.71 -37.58 0.52
N LYS A 257 -0.26 -38.11 -0.63
CA LYS A 257 -0.29 -39.56 -0.90
C LYS A 257 0.59 -40.37 0.04
N LYS A 258 1.74 -39.85 0.48
CA LYS A 258 2.60 -40.50 1.48
C LYS A 258 1.94 -40.52 2.85
N GLN A 259 1.42 -39.38 3.31
CA GLN A 259 0.70 -39.29 4.59
C GLN A 259 -0.53 -40.21 4.62
N ALA A 260 -1.30 -40.28 3.53
CA ALA A 260 -2.45 -41.18 3.43
C ALA A 260 -2.08 -42.67 3.47
N LYS A 261 -0.84 -43.03 3.09
CA LYS A 261 -0.32 -44.40 3.17
C LYS A 261 0.25 -44.75 4.55
N GLU A 262 0.69 -43.77 5.33
CA GLU A 262 1.21 -43.96 6.69
C GLU A 262 0.11 -44.07 7.75
N ILE A 263 -1.13 -43.64 7.42
CA ILE A 263 -2.31 -43.70 8.31
C ILE A 263 -3.11 -45.01 8.11
N LYS A 264 -2.78 -45.82 7.09
CA LYS A 264 -3.36 -47.15 6.85
C LYS A 264 -2.42 -48.25 7.33
#